data_AF-A0A7C5AM01-F1
#
_entry.id   AF-A0A7C5AM01-F1
#
_cell.length_a   1.000
_cell.length_b   1.000
_cell.length_c   1.000
_cell.angle_alpha   90.00
_cell.angle_beta   90.00
_cell.angle_gamma   90.00
#
_symmetry.space_group_name_H-M   'P 1'
#
loop_
_entity.id
_entity.type
_entity.pdbx_description
1 polymer ?
#
loop_
_entity_poly.entity_id
_entity_poly.type
_entity_poly.pdbx_seq_one_letter_code
_entity_poly.pdbx_strand_id
1 'polypeptide(L)' 'MKSYLPDLLSLGLGLLVMALLVYLGGQSQGWLSFLCYLALALVWTGWYRQLLNLAWKIQGHNPDDSDDQPFFPG' A
#
# COMPACT_ATOMS: atom_id res chain seq x y z
N MET A 1 -8.04 22.37 -2.64
CA MET A 1 -7.96 21.00 -3.20
C MET A 1 -7.04 20.23 -2.28
N LYS A 2 -7.59 19.39 -1.38
CA LYS A 2 -6.77 18.59 -0.43
C LYS A 2 -5.83 17.72 -1.26
N SER A 3 -4.52 17.85 -1.05
CA SER A 3 -3.51 17.16 -1.86
C SER A 3 -3.60 15.66 -1.64
N TYR A 4 -4.20 14.94 -2.58
CA TYR A 4 -4.08 13.48 -2.75
C TYR A 4 -2.71 13.09 -3.34
N LEU A 5 -1.86 14.08 -3.62
CA LEU A 5 -0.54 13.98 -4.21
C LEU A 5 0.44 13.07 -3.43
N PRO A 6 0.58 13.17 -2.08
CA PRO A 6 1.49 12.28 -1.34
C PRO A 6 0.98 10.82 -1.29
N ASP A 7 -0.34 10.64 -1.25
CA ASP A 7 -1.00 9.34 -1.21
C ASP A 7 -0.84 8.60 -2.56
N LEU A 8 -1.01 9.32 -3.68
CA LEU A 8 -0.70 8.82 -5.03
C LEU A 8 0.79 8.50 -5.21
N LEU A 9 1.67 9.31 -4.63
CA LEU A 9 3.12 9.11 -4.71
C LEU A 9 3.55 7.88 -3.90
N SER A 10 2.93 7.64 -2.74
CA SER A 10 3.12 6.42 -1.95
C SER A 10 2.64 5.17 -2.70
N LEU A 11 1.48 5.24 -3.36
CA LEU A 11 0.98 4.16 -4.21
C LEU A 11 1.94 3.85 -5.38
N GLY A 12 2.43 4.88 -6.07
CA GLY A 12 3.40 4.72 -7.15
C GLY A 12 4.70 4.08 -6.67
N LEU A 13 5.22 4.52 -5.53
CA LEU A 13 6.42 3.96 -4.90
C LEU A 13 6.22 2.49 -4.54
N GLY A 14 5.06 2.12 -3.97
CA GLY A 14 4.74 0.73 -3.64
C GLY A 14 4.74 -0.20 -4.85
N LEU A 15 4.17 0.26 -5.98
CA LEU A 15 4.23 -0.48 -7.25
C LEU A 15 5.67 -0.69 -7.74
N LEU A 16 6.51 0.33 -7.62
CA LEU A 16 7.92 0.26 -8.02
C LEU A 16 8.68 -0.76 -7.16
N VAL A 17 8.46 -0.75 -5.84
CA VAL A 17 9.06 -1.71 -4.91
C VAL A 17 8.60 -3.14 -5.22
N MET A 18 7.32 -3.35 -5.52
CA MET A 18 6.81 -4.67 -5.92
C MET A 18 7.44 -5.17 -7.22
N ALA A 19 7.53 -4.30 -8.24
CA ALA A 19 8.18 -4.66 -9.50
C ALA A 19 9.65 -5.06 -9.29
N LEU A 20 10.37 -4.34 -8.41
CA LEU A 20 11.75 -4.66 -8.04
C LEU A 20 11.85 -6.02 -7.34
N LEU A 21 10.96 -6.30 -6.38
CA LEU A 21 10.92 -7.57 -5.65
C LEU A 21 10.58 -8.76 -6.55
N VAL A 22 9.68 -8.58 -7.53
CA VAL A 22 9.37 -9.61 -8.53
C VAL A 22 10.58 -9.86 -9.43
N TYR A 23 11.25 -8.79 -9.89
CA TYR A 23 12.45 -8.89 -10.72
C TYR A 23 13.60 -9.61 -9.97
N LEU A 24 13.86 -9.22 -8.72
CA LEU A 24 14.84 -9.87 -7.85
C LEU A 24 14.46 -11.32 -7.53
N GLY A 25 13.18 -11.56 -7.24
CA GLY A 25 12.64 -12.90 -6.99
C GLY A 25 12.82 -13.83 -8.18
N GLY A 26 12.56 -13.35 -9.40
CA GLY A 26 12.73 -14.10 -10.64
C GLY A 26 14.20 -14.40 -10.99
N GLN A 27 15.13 -13.55 -10.57
CA GLN A 27 16.58 -13.80 -10.72
C GLN A 27 17.16 -14.67 -9.61
N SER A 28 16.47 -14.80 -8.47
CA SER A 28 16.96 -15.55 -7.32
C SER A 28 16.69 -17.05 -7.45
N GLN A 29 17.68 -17.88 -7.11
CA GLN A 29 17.53 -19.34 -7.04
C GLN A 29 17.44 -19.82 -5.58
N GLY A 30 16.57 -20.81 -5.34
CA GLY A 30 16.40 -21.43 -4.03
C GLY A 30 15.64 -20.56 -3.02
N TRP A 31 16.03 -20.63 -1.74
CA TRP A 31 15.33 -20.02 -0.60
C TRP A 31 15.18 -18.49 -0.64
N LEU A 32 16.04 -17.77 -1.38
CA LEU A 32 15.92 -16.32 -1.56
C LEU A 32 14.63 -15.93 -2.30
N SER A 33 14.17 -16.77 -3.23
CA SER A 33 12.92 -16.53 -3.98
C SER A 33 11.72 -16.50 -3.03
N PHE A 34 11.67 -17.44 -2.08
CA PHE A 34 10.66 -17.47 -1.04
C PHE A 34 10.65 -16.19 -0.20
N LEU A 35 11.83 -15.68 0.19
CA LEU A 35 11.93 -14.41 0.92
C LEU A 35 11.47 -13.22 0.08
N CYS A 36 11.79 -13.18 -1.22
CA CYS A 36 11.31 -12.13 -2.12
C CYS A 36 9.78 -12.17 -2.28
N TYR A 37 9.19 -13.35 -2.46
CA TYR A 37 7.73 -13.49 -2.56
C TYR A 37 7.02 -13.20 -1.23
N LEU A 38 7.63 -13.55 -0.09
CA LEU A 38 7.10 -13.20 1.23
C LEU A 38 7.12 -11.67 1.45
N ALA A 39 8.23 -11.02 1.11
CA ALA A 39 8.35 -9.57 1.16
C ALA A 39 7.33 -8.91 0.22
N LEU A 40 7.15 -9.44 -0.99
CA LEU A 40 6.15 -8.97 -1.94
C LEU A 40 4.73 -9.05 -1.34
N ALA A 41 4.37 -10.14 -0.67
CA ALA A 41 3.06 -10.29 -0.04
C ALA A 41 2.82 -9.27 1.09
N LEU A 42 3.83 -8.98 1.90
CA LEU A 42 3.76 -7.95 2.94
C LEU A 42 3.58 -6.54 2.33
N VAL A 43 4.34 -6.23 1.29
CA VAL A 43 4.22 -4.94 0.59
C VAL A 43 2.85 -4.83 -0.09
N TRP A 44 2.36 -5.91 -0.70
CA TRP A 44 1.02 -5.98 -1.30
C TRP A 44 -0.09 -5.71 -0.30
N THR A 45 -0.06 -6.36 0.87
CA THR A 45 -1.11 -6.17 1.88
C THR A 45 -1.15 -4.74 2.43
N GLY A 46 0.00 -4.12 2.69
CA GLY A 46 0.08 -2.72 3.11
C GLY A 46 -0.41 -1.76 2.02
N TRP A 47 0.03 -1.97 0.78
CA TRP A 47 -0.35 -1.16 -0.36
C TRP A 47 -1.85 -1.27 -0.69
N TYR A 48 -2.41 -2.48 -0.65
CA TYR A 48 -3.83 -2.72 -0.89
C TYR A 48 -4.71 -2.03 0.16
N ARG A 49 -4.31 -2.03 1.44
CA ARG A 49 -4.99 -1.29 2.51
C ARG A 49 -4.98 0.22 2.26
N GLN A 50 -3.84 0.78 1.83
CA GLN A 50 -3.76 2.19 1.46
C GLN A 50 -4.70 2.53 0.30
N LEU A 51 -4.73 1.67 -0.73
CA LEU A 51 -5.59 1.84 -1.89
C LEU A 51 -7.07 1.80 -1.51
N LEU A 52 -7.46 0.87 -0.63
CA LEU A 52 -8.82 0.82 -0.09
C LEU A 52 -9.16 2.08 0.70
N ASN A 53 -8.28 2.56 1.59
CA ASN A 53 -8.50 3.81 2.33
C ASN A 53 -8.67 5.01 1.41
N LEU A 54 -7.91 5.06 0.31
CA LEU A 54 -7.98 6.11 -0.70
C LEU A 54 -9.27 6.01 -1.51
N ALA A 55 -9.67 4.80 -1.91
CA ALA A 55 -10.92 4.54 -2.60
C ALA A 55 -12.13 4.92 -1.73
N TRP A 56 -12.10 4.57 -0.43
CA TRP A 56 -13.10 4.97 0.55
C TRP A 56 -13.18 6.51 0.69
N LYS A 57 -12.04 7.19 0.81
CA LYS A 57 -11.98 8.66 0.84
C LYS A 57 -12.51 9.31 -0.45
N ILE A 58 -12.19 8.75 -1.61
CA ILE A 58 -12.64 9.26 -2.92
C ILE A 58 -14.15 9.04 -3.10
N GLN A 59 -14.70 7.94 -2.58
CA GLN A 59 -16.12 7.61 -2.67
C GLN A 59 -17.02 8.51 -1.78
N GLY A 60 -16.46 9.54 -1.13
CA GLY A 60 -17.20 10.50 -0.34
C GLY A 60 -17.46 10.05 1.10
N HIS A 61 -16.91 8.90 1.52
CA HIS A 61 -16.71 8.61 2.93
C HIS A 61 -15.53 9.45 3.41
N ASN A 62 -15.79 10.73 3.70
CA ASN A 62 -14.85 11.58 4.41
C ASN A 62 -14.93 11.21 5.91
N PRO A 63 -13.88 10.58 6.50
CA PRO A 63 -13.70 10.61 7.94
C PRO A 63 -13.28 12.01 8.44
N ASP A 64 -13.08 12.97 7.53
CA ASP A 64 -12.69 14.35 7.83
C ASP A 64 -13.89 15.26 8.21
N ASP A 65 -15.13 14.76 8.24
CA ASP A 65 -16.26 15.41 8.95
C ASP A 65 -16.41 14.87 10.40
N SER A 66 -15.51 13.98 10.82
CA SER A 66 -15.36 13.56 12.21
C SER A 66 -14.10 14.18 12.81
N ASP A 67 -14.16 15.49 13.03
CA ASP A 67 -13.38 16.15 14.11
C ASP A 67 -13.75 15.58 15.51
N ASP A 68 -14.65 14.58 15.59
CA ASP A 68 -15.22 14.01 16.82
C ASP A 68 -15.15 12.47 16.92
N GLN A 69 -14.36 11.74 16.11
CA GLN A 69 -14.29 10.27 16.25
C GLN A 69 -12.91 9.75 16.67
N PRO A 70 -12.79 9.20 17.91
CA PRO A 70 -11.51 8.84 18.49
C PRO A 70 -10.88 7.63 17.77
N PHE A 71 -9.55 7.66 17.70
CA PHE A 71 -8.64 6.54 17.43
C PHE A 71 -9.32 5.18 17.71
N PHE A 72 -9.68 4.44 16.67
CA PHE A 72 -10.02 3.02 16.83
C PHE A 72 -8.76 2.17 16.63
N PRO A 73 -8.30 1.44 17.67
CA PRO A 73 -7.62 0.17 17.50
C PRO A 73 -8.67 -0.94 17.36
N GLY A 74 -8.54 -1.78 16.34
CA GLY A 74 -9.44 -2.91 16.07
C GLY A 74 -9.11 -3.57 14.74
#